data_AF-A0A4Q5AJL4-F1
#
_entry.id   AF-A0A4Q5AJL4-F1
#
_cell.length_a   1.000
_cell.length_b   1.000
_cell.length_c   1.000
_cell.angle_alpha   90.00
_cell.angle_beta   90.00
_cell.angle_gamma   90.00
#
_symmetry.space_group_name_H-M   'P 1'
#
loop_
_entity.id
_entity.type
_entity.pdbx_description
1 polymer ?
#
loop_
_entity_poly.entity_id
_entity_poly.type
_entity_poly.pdbx_seq_one_letter_code
_entity_poly.pdbx_strand_id
1 'polypeptide(L)'
;MYADETRRLALRLMMDEGMTARGAVAELRRRGLRAPSERTARTWRAECLRGKSEPERQGFDVRVRREVVDVYLRTGDAAMAASMAGCRPATVYTWRTKLYGGRKERAMAADAGRRAGDGDGVEELRARCERLEFENRLLKVQNDILKGVGPRDLTNMEKTRAVLRMHERYGYPLARLFAAVGLARATYHRLVRRLGEPSRVDLATPLVHEAFERLGRVAGYRRVHRVVNTRMRVGERTVRMIMKRDGLVPLSMGKAPRAYSSYTGELSGAPANLVGRRFHAERPNMLWVTDVTQFTMDGYKCWLSVLTDCFDGMIVAWTMSRRPDAHMANSMLRKAVATLRDGQRPVVHSDRGCHYRWPGWIEICERHGLVRSMSAKGCSPDNAAEGVFGCLKNEAFHGRDWTGVPYGRFKRHISAWISYHNKKREKQTLGWKSPVQYRKSLGLTS
;
A
#
# COMPACT_ATOMS: atom_id res chain seq x y z
N MET A 1 -42.10 -3.88 -13.69
CA MET A 1 -41.21 -4.38 -14.77
C MET A 1 -40.59 -3.19 -15.49
N TYR A 2 -39.31 -3.25 -15.82
CA TYR A 2 -38.64 -2.24 -16.67
C TYR A 2 -38.87 -2.61 -18.14
N ALA A 3 -38.98 -1.62 -19.03
CA ALA A 3 -39.07 -1.89 -20.47
C ALA A 3 -37.79 -2.60 -20.95
N ASP A 4 -37.93 -3.57 -21.87
CA ASP A 4 -36.81 -4.36 -22.40
C ASP A 4 -35.73 -3.45 -23.04
N GLU A 5 -36.18 -2.35 -23.65
CA GLU A 5 -35.32 -1.30 -24.19
C GLU A 5 -34.42 -0.64 -23.13
N THR A 6 -34.93 -0.42 -21.91
CA THR A 6 -34.15 0.16 -20.80
C THR A 6 -33.05 -0.80 -20.35
N ARG A 7 -33.32 -2.11 -20.34
CA ARG A 7 -32.34 -3.14 -19.99
C ARG A 7 -31.23 -3.23 -21.04
N ARG A 8 -31.61 -3.27 -22.33
CA ARG A 8 -30.64 -3.33 -23.46
C ARG A 8 -29.74 -2.10 -23.50
N LEU A 9 -30.31 -0.89 -23.33
CA LEU A 9 -29.53 0.33 -23.31
C LEU A 9 -28.59 0.41 -22.09
N ALA A 10 -29.05 0.01 -20.90
CA ALA A 10 -28.20 -0.07 -19.72
C ALA A 10 -26.99 -0.98 -19.93
N LEU A 11 -27.21 -2.14 -20.58
CA LEU A 11 -26.17 -3.11 -20.87
C LEU A 11 -25.16 -2.59 -21.91
N ARG A 12 -25.63 -1.97 -23.00
CA ARG A 12 -24.77 -1.31 -24.00
C ARG A 12 -23.87 -0.26 -23.36
N LEU A 13 -24.45 0.64 -22.54
CA LEU A 13 -23.68 1.68 -21.84
C LEU A 13 -22.60 1.07 -20.92
N MET A 14 -22.89 -0.06 -20.25
CA MET A 14 -21.94 -0.69 -19.32
C MET A 14 -20.91 -1.62 -19.98
N MET A 15 -21.28 -2.27 -21.08
CA MET A 15 -20.48 -3.31 -21.73
C MET A 15 -19.69 -2.77 -22.91
N ASP A 16 -20.31 -1.91 -23.73
CA ASP A 16 -19.74 -1.41 -24.99
C ASP A 16 -19.08 -0.05 -24.77
N GLU A 17 -19.71 0.83 -23.97
CA GLU A 17 -19.19 2.18 -23.67
C GLU A 17 -18.40 2.25 -22.34
N GLY A 18 -18.24 1.11 -21.64
CA GLY A 18 -17.41 0.99 -20.44
C GLY A 18 -17.91 1.76 -19.20
N MET A 19 -19.17 2.20 -19.17
CA MET A 19 -19.72 2.96 -18.06
C MET A 19 -19.89 2.10 -16.79
N THR A 20 -19.73 2.72 -15.63
CA THR A 20 -20.10 2.10 -14.35
C THR A 20 -21.63 1.98 -14.25
N ALA A 21 -22.14 1.05 -13.42
CA ALA A 21 -23.58 0.91 -13.17
C ALA A 21 -24.23 2.22 -12.71
N ARG A 22 -23.50 3.05 -11.95
CA ARG A 22 -23.91 4.40 -11.56
C ARG A 22 -24.05 5.34 -12.77
N GLY A 23 -23.04 5.34 -13.63
CA GLY A 23 -23.00 6.14 -14.85
C GLY A 23 -24.14 5.79 -15.80
N ALA A 24 -24.37 4.49 -16.04
CA ALA A 24 -25.46 4.02 -16.87
C ALA A 24 -26.84 4.42 -16.31
N VAL A 25 -27.05 4.31 -14.99
CA VAL A 25 -28.31 4.74 -14.35
C VAL A 25 -28.51 6.27 -14.46
N ALA A 26 -27.45 7.06 -14.29
CA ALA A 26 -27.52 8.52 -14.44
C ALA A 26 -27.78 8.94 -15.89
N GLU A 27 -27.22 8.22 -16.86
CA GLU A 27 -27.44 8.44 -18.29
C GLU A 27 -28.88 8.10 -18.70
N LEU A 28 -29.44 6.99 -18.19
CA LEU A 28 -30.84 6.63 -18.40
C LEU A 28 -31.79 7.70 -17.84
N ARG A 29 -31.48 8.29 -16.68
CA ARG A 29 -32.26 9.42 -16.12
C ARG A 29 -32.16 10.66 -16.99
N ARG A 30 -30.98 10.99 -17.52
CA ARG A 30 -30.80 12.13 -18.44
C ARG A 30 -31.60 11.97 -19.73
N ARG A 31 -31.82 10.73 -20.17
CA ARG A 31 -32.63 10.40 -21.35
C ARG A 31 -34.13 10.26 -21.07
N GLY A 32 -34.59 10.63 -19.85
CA GLY A 32 -36.01 10.56 -19.48
C GLY A 32 -36.56 9.14 -19.29
N LEU A 33 -35.70 8.11 -19.28
CA LEU A 33 -36.12 6.72 -19.12
C LEU A 33 -36.27 6.35 -17.64
N ARG A 34 -37.15 5.39 -17.35
CA ARG A 34 -37.33 4.83 -16.00
C ARG A 34 -36.08 4.05 -15.57
N ALA A 35 -35.14 4.74 -14.93
CA ALA A 35 -33.84 4.16 -14.59
C ALA A 35 -33.95 3.11 -13.44
N PRO A 36 -33.22 1.98 -13.55
CA PRO A 36 -33.19 0.96 -12.51
C PRO A 36 -32.34 1.39 -11.31
N SER A 37 -32.39 0.60 -10.22
CA SER A 37 -31.42 0.76 -9.13
C SER A 37 -30.01 0.33 -9.57
N GLU A 38 -28.98 0.89 -8.94
CA GLU A 38 -27.57 0.48 -9.19
C GLU A 38 -27.36 -1.03 -9.00
N ARG A 39 -28.05 -1.63 -8.02
CA ARG A 39 -28.02 -3.07 -7.75
C ARG A 39 -28.62 -3.87 -8.90
N THR A 40 -29.77 -3.44 -9.41
CA THR A 40 -30.46 -4.08 -10.54
C THR A 40 -29.62 -4.01 -11.82
N ALA A 41 -28.97 -2.88 -12.11
CA ALA A 41 -28.07 -2.74 -13.26
C ALA A 41 -26.85 -3.68 -13.16
N ARG A 42 -26.27 -3.85 -11.97
CA ARG A 42 -25.20 -4.84 -11.74
C ARG A 42 -25.68 -6.28 -11.97
N THR A 43 -26.90 -6.61 -11.53
CA THR A 43 -27.50 -7.93 -11.76
C THR A 43 -27.65 -8.21 -13.24
N TRP A 44 -28.17 -7.27 -14.04
CA TRP A 44 -28.29 -7.44 -15.49
C TRP A 44 -26.95 -7.67 -16.17
N ARG A 45 -25.92 -6.90 -15.79
CA ARG A 45 -24.56 -7.11 -16.32
C ARG A 45 -24.02 -8.50 -15.99
N ALA A 46 -24.24 -8.96 -14.75
CA ALA A 46 -23.86 -10.31 -14.35
C ALA A 46 -24.67 -11.39 -15.08
N GLU A 47 -25.95 -11.17 -15.38
CA GLU A 47 -26.78 -12.08 -16.19
C GLU A 47 -26.28 -12.15 -17.64
N CYS A 48 -25.92 -11.03 -18.28
CA CYS A 48 -25.36 -11.04 -19.63
C CYS A 48 -23.99 -11.72 -19.71
N LEU A 49 -23.15 -11.56 -18.68
CA LEU A 49 -21.85 -12.24 -18.60
C LEU A 49 -21.97 -13.74 -18.29
N ARG A 50 -23.14 -14.19 -17.81
CA ARG A 50 -23.44 -15.59 -17.48
C ARG A 50 -23.81 -16.45 -18.70
N GLY A 51 -23.67 -15.94 -19.93
CA GLY A 51 -23.84 -16.68 -21.19
C GLY A 51 -22.80 -17.78 -21.49
N LYS A 52 -22.22 -18.43 -20.48
CA LYS A 52 -21.48 -19.69 -20.59
C LYS A 52 -21.86 -20.60 -19.41
N SER A 53 -22.87 -21.42 -19.67
CA SER A 53 -23.23 -22.71 -19.05
C SER A 53 -22.71 -23.01 -17.63
N GLU A 54 -23.58 -22.95 -16.63
CA GLU A 54 -23.48 -23.83 -15.45
C GLU A 54 -24.14 -25.18 -15.82
N PRO A 55 -23.55 -26.34 -15.52
CA PRO A 55 -24.25 -27.61 -15.69
C PRO A 55 -25.36 -27.72 -14.63
N GLU A 56 -26.53 -28.14 -15.08
CA GLU A 56 -27.69 -28.43 -14.24
C GLU A 56 -27.31 -29.30 -13.03
N ARG A 57 -27.82 -28.94 -11.86
CA ARG A 57 -27.70 -29.79 -10.66
C ARG A 57 -28.57 -31.03 -10.85
N GLN A 58 -27.96 -32.13 -11.28
CA GLN A 58 -28.59 -33.44 -11.27
C GLN A 58 -29.07 -33.77 -9.84
N GLY A 59 -30.38 -33.87 -9.66
CA GLY A 59 -30.98 -34.27 -8.39
C GLY A 59 -30.81 -35.78 -8.22
N PHE A 60 -29.87 -36.21 -7.39
CA PHE A 60 -29.69 -37.64 -7.10
C PHE A 60 -30.74 -38.13 -6.11
N ASP A 61 -31.40 -39.26 -6.40
CA ASP A 61 -32.31 -39.93 -5.49
C ASP A 61 -31.60 -40.43 -4.21
N VAL A 62 -32.30 -40.49 -3.09
CA VAL A 62 -31.75 -40.89 -1.78
C VAL A 62 -31.22 -42.32 -1.81
N ARG A 63 -31.80 -43.23 -2.60
CA ARG A 63 -31.28 -44.60 -2.74
C ARG A 63 -29.91 -44.61 -3.42
N VAL A 64 -29.76 -43.87 -4.51
CA VAL A 64 -28.49 -43.73 -5.24
C VAL A 64 -27.42 -43.10 -4.34
N ARG A 65 -27.78 -42.10 -3.53
CA ARG A 65 -26.85 -41.49 -2.56
C ARG A 65 -26.35 -42.49 -1.51
N ARG A 66 -27.21 -43.38 -1.03
CA ARG A 66 -26.84 -44.42 -0.06
C ARG A 66 -25.90 -45.45 -0.67
N GLU A 67 -26.24 -45.95 -1.85
CA GLU A 67 -25.45 -46.96 -2.56
C GLU A 67 -24.03 -46.48 -2.86
N VAL A 68 -23.90 -45.24 -3.35
CA VAL A 68 -22.60 -44.58 -3.58
C VAL A 68 -21.78 -44.47 -2.30
N VAL A 69 -22.42 -44.08 -1.18
CA VAL A 69 -21.71 -43.97 0.09
C VAL A 69 -21.33 -45.35 0.65
N ASP A 70 -22.14 -46.38 0.48
CA ASP A 70 -21.84 -47.74 0.94
C ASP A 70 -20.70 -48.37 0.13
N VAL A 71 -20.59 -48.09 -1.16
CA VAL A 71 -19.42 -48.45 -1.98
C VAL A 71 -18.16 -47.76 -1.47
N TYR A 72 -18.24 -46.44 -1.20
CA TYR A 72 -17.11 -45.69 -0.61
C TYR A 72 -16.71 -46.25 0.76
N LEU A 73 -17.66 -46.63 1.62
CA LEU A 73 -17.36 -47.17 2.94
C LEU A 73 -16.67 -48.54 2.89
N ARG A 74 -16.95 -49.37 1.87
CA ARG A 74 -16.25 -50.65 1.67
C ARG A 74 -14.87 -50.50 1.06
N THR A 75 -14.70 -49.54 0.16
CA THR A 75 -13.51 -49.48 -0.73
C THR A 75 -12.53 -48.38 -0.36
N GLY A 76 -12.97 -47.35 0.37
CA GLY A 76 -12.17 -46.17 0.71
C GLY A 76 -11.94 -45.19 -0.45
N ASP A 77 -12.35 -45.54 -1.68
CA ASP A 77 -12.10 -44.75 -2.88
C ASP A 77 -13.32 -43.90 -3.27
N ALA A 78 -13.22 -42.60 -3.02
CA ALA A 78 -14.28 -41.64 -3.33
C ALA A 78 -14.39 -41.33 -4.83
N ALA A 79 -13.34 -41.54 -5.63
CA ALA A 79 -13.37 -41.30 -7.07
C ALA A 79 -14.14 -42.42 -7.78
N MET A 80 -13.88 -43.67 -7.42
CA MET A 80 -14.60 -44.83 -7.94
C MET A 80 -16.08 -44.81 -7.54
N ALA A 81 -16.38 -44.52 -6.28
CA ALA A 81 -17.77 -44.42 -5.83
C ALA A 81 -18.54 -43.31 -6.57
N ALA A 82 -17.87 -42.18 -6.84
CA ALA A 82 -18.49 -41.05 -7.52
C ALA A 82 -18.77 -41.32 -9.01
N SER A 83 -17.89 -42.08 -9.68
CA SER A 83 -18.07 -42.42 -11.10
C SER A 83 -19.28 -43.33 -11.35
N MET A 84 -19.64 -44.20 -10.40
CA MET A 84 -20.82 -45.08 -10.52
C MET A 84 -22.14 -44.33 -10.65
N ALA A 85 -22.23 -43.12 -10.08
CA ALA A 85 -23.41 -42.28 -10.14
C ALA A 85 -23.19 -40.99 -10.94
N GLY A 86 -22.06 -40.84 -11.65
CA GLY A 86 -21.75 -39.63 -12.42
C GLY A 86 -21.65 -38.35 -11.57
N CYS A 87 -21.29 -38.47 -10.29
CA CYS A 87 -21.16 -37.32 -9.39
C CYS A 87 -19.68 -36.97 -9.13
N ARG A 88 -19.42 -35.84 -8.47
CA ARG A 88 -18.06 -35.44 -8.09
C ARG A 88 -17.64 -36.15 -6.79
N PRO A 89 -16.36 -36.51 -6.61
CA PRO A 89 -15.87 -37.16 -5.38
C PRO A 89 -16.17 -36.35 -4.10
N ALA A 90 -16.13 -35.01 -4.21
CA ALA A 90 -16.50 -34.09 -3.12
C ALA A 90 -17.95 -34.30 -2.60
N THR A 91 -18.85 -34.70 -3.50
CA THR A 91 -20.27 -34.92 -3.19
C THR A 91 -20.46 -36.16 -2.31
N VAL A 92 -19.64 -37.19 -2.49
CA VAL A 92 -19.66 -38.43 -1.69
C VAL A 92 -19.36 -38.14 -0.22
N TYR A 93 -18.37 -37.29 0.08
CA TYR A 93 -18.06 -36.88 1.46
C TYR A 93 -19.21 -36.09 2.10
N THR A 94 -19.89 -35.26 1.32
CA THR A 94 -21.03 -34.47 1.78
C THR A 94 -22.23 -35.37 2.08
N TRP A 95 -22.51 -36.35 1.22
CA TRP A 95 -23.57 -37.35 1.45
C TRP A 95 -23.26 -38.28 2.61
N ARG A 96 -22.03 -38.76 2.74
CA ARG A 96 -21.59 -39.53 3.91
C ARG A 96 -21.85 -38.77 5.20
N THR A 97 -21.52 -37.48 5.21
CA THR A 97 -21.73 -36.64 6.40
C THR A 97 -23.22 -36.41 6.67
N LYS A 98 -24.06 -36.24 5.65
CA LYS A 98 -25.50 -36.07 5.82
C LYS A 98 -26.25 -37.36 6.17
N LEU A 99 -25.83 -38.50 5.65
CA LEU A 99 -26.48 -39.80 5.86
C LEU A 99 -25.99 -40.52 7.12
N TYR A 100 -24.71 -40.34 7.48
CA TYR A 100 -24.05 -41.09 8.54
C TYR A 100 -23.29 -40.22 9.56
N GLY A 101 -23.37 -38.89 9.47
CA GLY A 101 -22.60 -37.94 10.30
C GLY A 101 -22.89 -37.95 11.80
N GLY A 102 -23.83 -38.77 12.28
CA GLY A 102 -24.06 -38.99 13.71
C GLY A 102 -23.78 -40.43 14.19
N ARG A 103 -23.46 -41.38 13.29
CA ARG A 103 -23.26 -42.79 13.67
C ARG A 103 -21.82 -43.16 14.01
N LYS A 104 -20.80 -42.42 13.56
CA LYS A 104 -19.41 -42.75 13.91
C LYS A 104 -19.11 -42.48 15.39
N GLU A 105 -19.74 -41.47 15.99
CA GLU A 105 -19.64 -41.19 17.43
C GLU A 105 -20.36 -42.27 18.25
N ARG A 106 -21.54 -42.72 17.82
CA ARG A 106 -22.28 -43.80 18.51
C ARG A 106 -21.68 -45.20 18.29
N ALA A 107 -21.11 -45.48 17.12
CA ALA A 107 -20.44 -46.75 16.83
C ALA A 107 -19.08 -46.85 17.54
N MET A 108 -18.32 -45.75 17.64
CA MET A 108 -17.10 -45.72 18.47
C MET A 108 -17.41 -45.78 19.96
N ALA A 109 -18.49 -45.15 20.43
CA ALA A 109 -18.95 -45.27 21.82
C ALA A 109 -19.45 -46.69 22.15
N ALA A 110 -20.12 -47.36 21.21
CA ALA A 110 -20.62 -48.73 21.39
C ALA A 110 -19.51 -49.80 21.29
N ASP A 111 -18.45 -49.57 20.51
CA ASP A 111 -17.27 -50.44 20.44
C ASP A 111 -16.36 -50.26 21.67
N ALA A 112 -16.25 -49.03 22.19
CA ALA A 112 -15.56 -48.75 23.46
C ALA A 112 -16.30 -49.35 24.68
N GLY A 113 -17.64 -49.35 24.66
CA GLY A 113 -18.46 -49.93 25.73
C GLY A 113 -18.45 -51.46 25.80
N ARG A 114 -18.09 -52.17 24.71
CA ARG A 114 -18.03 -53.65 24.68
C ARG A 114 -16.70 -54.24 25.13
N ARG A 115 -15.65 -53.43 25.29
CA ARG A 115 -14.32 -53.87 25.75
C ARG A 115 -14.03 -53.57 27.23
N ALA A 116 -14.92 -52.86 27.92
CA ALA A 116 -14.79 -52.60 29.35
C ALA A 116 -15.53 -53.67 30.15
N GLY A 117 -14.95 -54.87 30.18
CA GLY A 117 -15.13 -55.79 31.29
C GLY A 117 -14.07 -55.49 32.35
N ASP A 118 -14.47 -55.58 33.62
CA ASP A 118 -13.69 -55.45 34.86
C ASP A 118 -13.40 -54.03 35.40
N GLY A 119 -13.71 -53.88 36.69
CA GLY A 119 -13.75 -52.62 37.46
C GLY A 119 -12.41 -51.88 37.61
N ASP A 120 -11.32 -52.45 37.12
CA ASP A 120 -9.98 -51.82 37.06
C ASP A 120 -9.83 -50.92 35.80
N GLY A 121 -10.62 -51.19 34.75
CA GLY A 121 -10.54 -50.47 33.48
C GLY A 121 -11.20 -49.08 33.48
N VAL A 122 -12.12 -48.80 34.42
CA VAL A 122 -12.80 -47.49 34.49
C VAL A 122 -11.84 -46.39 34.92
N GLU A 123 -10.96 -46.69 35.86
CA GLU A 123 -9.96 -45.76 36.36
C GLU A 123 -8.85 -45.53 35.32
N GLU A 124 -8.44 -46.60 34.62
CA GLU A 124 -7.52 -46.50 33.49
C GLU A 124 -8.10 -45.69 32.32
N LEU A 125 -9.38 -45.87 32.01
CA LEU A 125 -10.10 -45.10 30.99
C LEU A 125 -10.26 -43.64 31.40
N ARG A 126 -10.58 -43.34 32.66
CA ARG A 126 -10.61 -41.97 33.18
C ARG A 126 -9.25 -41.31 33.06
N ALA A 127 -8.19 -41.99 33.48
CA ALA A 127 -6.82 -41.50 33.36
C ALA A 127 -6.41 -41.27 31.88
N ARG A 128 -6.87 -42.13 30.96
CA ARG A 128 -6.66 -41.96 29.53
C ARG A 128 -7.42 -40.76 28.96
N CYS A 129 -8.67 -40.55 29.36
CA CYS A 129 -9.45 -39.38 28.98
C CYS A 129 -8.78 -38.09 29.45
N GLU A 130 -8.33 -38.04 30.70
CA GLU A 130 -7.62 -36.87 31.24
C GLU A 130 -6.29 -36.58 30.51
N ARG A 131 -5.54 -37.64 30.15
CA ARG A 131 -4.32 -37.49 29.34
C ARG A 131 -4.63 -36.89 27.97
N LEU A 132 -5.61 -37.45 27.27
CA LEU A 132 -6.01 -36.99 25.93
C LEU A 132 -6.57 -35.57 25.96
N GLU A 133 -7.34 -35.20 26.99
CA GLU A 133 -7.83 -33.84 27.17
C GLU A 133 -6.70 -32.83 27.39
N PHE A 134 -5.72 -33.18 28.21
CA PHE A 134 -4.54 -32.36 28.44
C PHE A 134 -3.76 -32.13 27.15
N GLU A 135 -3.51 -33.18 26.37
CA GLU A 135 -2.83 -33.09 25.07
C GLU A 135 -3.63 -32.23 24.08
N ASN A 136 -4.95 -32.41 24.01
CA ASN A 136 -5.81 -31.61 23.12
C ASN A 136 -5.75 -30.12 23.46
N ARG A 137 -5.78 -29.78 24.76
CA ARG A 137 -5.68 -28.38 25.23
C ARG A 137 -4.30 -27.79 24.91
N LEU A 138 -3.24 -28.58 25.10
CA LEU A 138 -1.88 -28.16 24.74
C LEU A 138 -1.76 -27.88 23.24
N LEU A 139 -2.27 -28.78 22.38
CA LEU A 139 -2.27 -28.61 20.93
C LEU A 139 -3.09 -27.39 20.47
N LYS A 140 -4.20 -27.07 21.17
CA LYS A 140 -4.98 -25.85 20.91
C LYS A 140 -4.18 -24.59 21.24
N VAL A 141 -3.58 -24.51 22.43
CA VAL A 141 -2.74 -23.37 22.82
C VAL A 141 -1.53 -23.23 21.89
N GLN A 142 -0.98 -24.33 21.40
CA GLN A 142 0.10 -24.32 20.42
C GLN A 142 -0.33 -23.78 19.07
N ASN A 143 -1.48 -24.21 18.54
CA ASN A 143 -2.04 -23.63 17.31
C ASN A 143 -2.34 -22.13 17.45
N ASP A 144 -2.74 -21.68 18.64
CA ASP A 144 -2.94 -20.25 18.95
C ASP A 144 -1.61 -19.47 19.01
N ILE A 145 -0.47 -20.13 19.23
CA ILE A 145 0.87 -19.51 19.30
C ILE A 145 1.59 -19.61 17.95
N LEU A 146 1.47 -20.74 17.27
CA LEU A 146 2.04 -21.03 15.97
C LEU A 146 0.92 -21.45 15.01
N LYS A 147 0.83 -20.77 13.87
CA LYS A 147 0.03 -21.23 12.73
C LYS A 147 0.72 -22.43 12.02
N GLY A 148 0.97 -23.54 12.73
CA GLY A 148 1.22 -24.86 12.12
C GLY A 148 2.56 -25.59 12.35
N VAL A 149 3.10 -25.72 13.58
CA VAL A 149 4.22 -26.66 13.87
C VAL A 149 4.03 -27.36 15.23
N GLY A 150 4.59 -28.56 15.42
CA GLY A 150 4.36 -29.42 16.58
C GLY A 150 5.01 -28.99 17.92
N PRO A 151 4.68 -29.68 19.04
CA PRO A 151 5.03 -29.25 20.41
C PRO A 151 6.51 -29.06 20.72
N ARG A 152 7.38 -29.85 20.09
CA ARG A 152 8.82 -29.88 20.41
C ARG A 152 9.64 -28.89 19.58
N ASP A 153 9.06 -28.38 18.50
CA ASP A 153 9.71 -27.47 17.55
C ASP A 153 9.58 -25.99 17.95
N LEU A 154 8.90 -25.72 19.07
CA LEU A 154 8.75 -24.39 19.65
C LEU A 154 10.09 -23.88 20.19
N THR A 155 10.38 -22.60 19.94
CA THR A 155 11.46 -21.90 20.64
C THR A 155 11.18 -21.89 22.15
N ASN A 156 12.23 -21.78 22.98
CA ASN A 156 12.05 -21.69 24.43
C ASN A 156 11.10 -20.56 24.85
N MET A 157 11.07 -19.45 24.11
CA MET A 157 10.14 -18.34 24.34
C MET A 157 8.68 -18.72 24.08
N GLU A 158 8.42 -19.47 22.99
CA GLU A 158 7.07 -19.94 22.66
C GLU A 158 6.61 -21.03 23.62
N LYS A 159 7.52 -21.92 24.06
CA LYS A 159 7.27 -22.87 25.15
C LYS A 159 6.88 -22.15 26.43
N THR A 160 7.61 -21.09 26.81
CA THR A 160 7.26 -20.27 27.99
C THR A 160 5.87 -19.64 27.85
N ARG A 161 5.52 -19.10 26.67
CA ARG A 161 4.17 -18.56 26.41
C ARG A 161 3.07 -19.62 26.48
N ALA A 162 3.33 -20.82 25.97
CA ALA A 162 2.38 -21.93 26.02
C ALA A 162 2.13 -22.38 27.46
N VAL A 163 3.20 -22.53 28.25
CA VAL A 163 3.12 -22.88 29.68
C VAL A 163 2.34 -21.82 30.46
N LEU A 164 2.65 -20.53 30.26
CA LEU A 164 1.91 -19.43 30.90
C LEU A 164 0.41 -19.50 30.59
N ARG A 165 0.03 -19.56 29.31
CA ARG A 165 -1.39 -19.63 28.89
C ARG A 165 -2.10 -20.87 29.43
N MET A 166 -1.43 -22.02 29.43
CA MET A 166 -2.01 -23.27 29.94
C MET A 166 -2.22 -23.23 31.45
N HIS A 167 -1.29 -22.63 32.18
CA HIS A 167 -1.40 -22.44 33.62
C HIS A 167 -2.52 -21.45 33.98
N GLU A 168 -2.57 -20.30 33.32
CA GLU A 168 -3.58 -19.25 33.57
C GLU A 168 -4.99 -19.67 33.13
N ARG A 169 -5.13 -20.35 31.98
CA ARG A 169 -6.44 -20.67 31.40
C ARG A 169 -7.06 -21.96 31.96
N TYR A 170 -6.23 -22.92 32.37
CA TYR A 170 -6.69 -24.26 32.75
C TYR A 170 -6.21 -24.72 34.14
N GLY A 171 -5.41 -23.91 34.85
CA GLY A 171 -4.98 -24.20 36.22
C GLY A 171 -3.98 -25.36 36.34
N TYR A 172 -3.35 -25.81 35.24
CA TYR A 172 -2.45 -26.97 35.29
C TYR A 172 -1.17 -26.67 36.09
N PRO A 173 -0.67 -27.62 36.91
CA PRO A 173 0.59 -27.46 37.64
C PRO A 173 1.79 -27.25 36.69
N LEU A 174 2.67 -26.29 37.03
CA LEU A 174 3.83 -25.95 36.21
C LEU A 174 4.77 -27.15 35.96
N ALA A 175 4.91 -28.06 36.93
CA ALA A 175 5.73 -29.27 36.78
C ALA A 175 5.24 -30.17 35.63
N ARG A 176 3.92 -30.38 35.53
CA ARG A 176 3.28 -31.16 34.45
C ARG A 176 3.47 -30.49 33.10
N LEU A 177 3.37 -29.15 33.07
CA LEU A 177 3.56 -28.37 31.85
C LEU A 177 5.02 -28.37 31.37
N PHE A 178 6.00 -28.23 32.27
CA PHE A 178 7.43 -28.28 31.94
C PHE A 178 7.83 -29.61 31.30
N ALA A 179 7.33 -30.73 31.85
CA ALA A 179 7.56 -32.06 31.29
C ALA A 179 6.93 -32.19 29.89
N ALA A 180 5.70 -31.70 29.70
CA ALA A 180 4.98 -31.80 28.44
C ALA A 180 5.63 -31.03 27.29
N VAL A 181 6.16 -29.83 27.54
CA VAL A 181 6.82 -29.00 26.50
C VAL A 181 8.35 -29.17 26.44
N GLY A 182 8.94 -29.89 27.39
CA GLY A 182 10.40 -30.02 27.53
C GLY A 182 11.08 -28.69 27.82
N LEU A 183 10.63 -27.96 28.84
CA LEU A 183 11.17 -26.65 29.25
C LEU A 183 11.74 -26.72 30.67
N ALA A 184 13.02 -26.34 30.84
CA ALA A 184 13.64 -26.29 32.17
C ALA A 184 13.03 -25.16 33.05
N ARG A 185 12.80 -25.45 34.34
CA ARG A 185 12.22 -24.50 35.31
C ARG A 185 12.98 -23.17 35.39
N ALA A 186 14.31 -23.21 35.44
CA ALA A 186 15.14 -22.00 35.46
C ALA A 186 14.98 -21.16 34.18
N THR A 187 14.85 -21.82 33.02
CA THR A 187 14.61 -21.15 31.74
C THR A 187 13.22 -20.50 31.70
N TYR A 188 12.20 -21.18 32.23
CA TYR A 188 10.86 -20.61 32.37
C TYR A 188 10.90 -19.30 33.17
N HIS A 189 11.37 -19.31 34.42
CA HIS A 189 11.36 -18.09 35.25
C HIS A 189 12.18 -16.95 34.65
N ARG A 190 13.33 -17.25 34.02
CA ARG A 190 14.13 -16.26 33.27
C ARG A 190 13.35 -15.64 32.12
N LEU A 191 12.67 -16.45 31.32
CA LEU A 191 11.91 -15.98 30.16
C LEU A 191 10.60 -15.30 30.54
N VAL A 192 9.94 -15.73 31.63
CA VAL A 192 8.77 -15.04 32.19
C VAL A 192 9.12 -13.63 32.65
N ARG A 193 10.25 -13.46 33.36
CA ARG A 193 10.75 -12.12 33.71
C ARG A 193 10.96 -11.26 32.46
N ARG A 194 11.57 -11.83 31.41
CA ARG A 194 11.77 -11.15 30.12
C ARG A 194 10.48 -10.88 29.34
N LEU A 195 9.42 -11.67 29.53
CA LEU A 195 8.10 -11.44 28.93
C LEU A 195 7.36 -10.27 29.59
N GLY A 196 7.66 -9.99 30.87
CA GLY A 196 7.13 -8.83 31.58
C GLY A 196 7.82 -7.51 31.20
N GLU A 197 9.00 -7.58 30.58
CA GLU A 197 9.74 -6.40 30.11
C GLU A 197 9.38 -6.07 28.66
N PRO A 198 9.04 -4.80 28.34
CA PRO A 198 8.77 -4.39 26.97
C PRO A 198 10.03 -4.60 26.11
N SER A 199 9.88 -5.26 24.97
CA SER A 199 11.01 -5.48 24.07
C SER A 199 11.48 -4.14 23.48
N ARG A 200 12.70 -4.15 22.92
CA ARG A 200 13.21 -2.99 22.18
C ARG A 200 12.27 -2.55 21.04
N VAL A 201 11.52 -3.49 20.47
CA VAL A 201 10.51 -3.21 19.43
C VAL A 201 9.28 -2.53 20.02
N ASP A 202 8.85 -2.97 21.21
CA ASP A 202 7.69 -2.41 21.90
C ASP A 202 7.97 -0.98 22.34
N LEU A 203 9.16 -0.73 22.90
CA LEU A 203 9.62 0.63 23.27
C LEU A 203 9.79 1.55 22.04
N ALA A 204 10.23 1.01 20.91
CA ALA A 204 10.40 1.78 19.68
C ALA A 204 9.07 2.08 18.97
N THR A 205 8.04 1.28 19.19
CA THR A 205 6.73 1.42 18.53
C THR A 205 6.12 2.82 18.72
N PRO A 206 5.92 3.35 19.95
CA PRO A 206 5.34 4.67 20.13
C PRO A 206 6.20 5.78 19.50
N LEU A 207 7.53 5.64 19.52
CA LEU A 207 8.45 6.59 18.88
C LEU A 207 8.30 6.58 17.34
N VAL A 208 8.09 5.41 16.74
CA VAL A 208 7.86 5.28 15.29
C VAL A 208 6.54 5.95 14.90
N HIS A 209 5.47 5.74 15.68
CA HIS A 209 4.17 6.41 15.46
C HIS A 209 4.30 7.92 15.59
N GLU A 210 4.88 8.42 16.68
CA GLU A 210 5.11 9.86 16.88
C GLU A 210 5.94 10.46 15.75
N ALA A 211 7.03 9.78 15.35
CA ALA A 211 7.87 10.24 14.26
C ALA A 211 7.14 10.29 12.92
N PHE A 212 6.29 9.30 12.62
CA PHE A 212 5.49 9.25 11.39
C PHE A 212 4.45 10.38 11.33
N GLU A 213 3.75 10.64 12.44
CA GLU A 213 2.80 11.75 12.55
C GLU A 213 3.48 13.11 12.49
N ARG A 214 4.60 13.28 13.21
CA ARG A 214 5.41 14.52 13.19
C ARG A 214 5.93 14.84 11.79
N LEU A 215 6.17 13.82 10.97
CA LEU A 215 6.58 13.95 9.57
C LEU A 215 5.38 14.06 8.61
N GLY A 216 4.16 14.19 9.11
CA GLY A 216 2.94 14.44 8.34
C GLY A 216 2.47 13.24 7.52
N ARG A 217 2.78 12.01 7.94
CA ARG A 217 2.35 10.76 7.28
C ARG A 217 2.79 10.58 5.83
N VAL A 218 3.79 11.33 5.38
CA VAL A 218 4.32 11.29 3.99
C VAL A 218 5.74 10.70 3.93
N ALA A 219 6.38 10.53 5.08
CA ALA A 219 7.74 10.05 5.18
C ALA A 219 7.81 8.53 5.18
N GLY A 220 8.67 7.98 4.32
CA GLY A 220 9.04 6.57 4.35
C GLY A 220 9.93 6.21 5.56
N TYR A 221 10.12 4.91 5.76
CA TYR A 221 10.81 4.32 6.92
C TYR A 221 12.22 4.87 7.17
N ARG A 222 12.97 5.28 6.14
CA ARG A 222 14.32 5.86 6.30
C ARG A 222 14.31 7.18 7.09
N ARG A 223 13.36 8.06 6.79
CA ARG A 223 13.22 9.35 7.48
C ARG A 223 12.67 9.15 8.89
N VAL A 224 11.70 8.26 9.04
CA VAL A 224 11.15 7.85 10.35
C VAL A 224 12.26 7.26 11.23
N HIS A 225 13.07 6.35 10.67
CA HIS A 225 14.20 5.72 11.36
C HIS A 225 15.19 6.73 11.89
N ARG A 226 15.57 7.73 11.08
CA ARG A 226 16.47 8.79 11.53
C ARG A 226 15.91 9.53 12.75
N VAL A 227 14.63 9.90 12.71
CA VAL A 227 13.97 10.58 13.82
C VAL A 227 13.93 9.71 15.07
N VAL A 228 13.59 8.44 14.93
CA VAL A 228 13.55 7.51 16.07
C VAL A 228 14.95 7.36 16.66
N ASN A 229 15.99 7.29 15.81
CA ASN A 229 17.38 7.14 16.22
C ASN A 229 17.95 8.33 17.00
N THR A 230 17.34 9.52 16.94
CA THR A 230 17.75 10.64 17.81
C THR A 230 17.36 10.42 19.27
N ARG A 231 16.38 9.52 19.53
CA ARG A 231 15.91 9.19 20.88
C ARG A 231 16.29 7.78 21.31
N MET A 232 16.30 6.84 20.37
CA MET A 232 16.56 5.43 20.65
C MET A 232 17.23 4.76 19.46
N ARG A 233 18.46 4.24 19.65
CA ARG A 233 19.17 3.51 18.59
C ARG A 233 18.44 2.23 18.22
N VAL A 234 17.86 2.18 17.02
CA VAL A 234 17.15 1.02 16.46
C VAL A 234 17.63 0.74 15.04
N GLY A 235 17.55 -0.53 14.63
CA GLY A 235 17.85 -0.91 13.25
C GLY A 235 16.78 -0.42 12.27
N GLU A 236 17.19 -0.10 11.04
CA GLU A 236 16.27 0.32 9.97
C GLU A 236 15.21 -0.77 9.68
N ARG A 237 15.61 -2.05 9.74
CA ARG A 237 14.71 -3.21 9.61
C ARG A 237 13.63 -3.24 10.69
N THR A 238 13.94 -2.83 11.92
CA THR A 238 12.98 -2.77 13.03
C THR A 238 11.92 -1.71 12.76
N VAL A 239 12.32 -0.51 12.35
CA VAL A 239 11.37 0.56 12.02
C VAL A 239 10.49 0.16 10.84
N ARG A 240 11.08 -0.42 9.78
CA ARG A 240 10.33 -0.93 8.63
C ARG A 240 9.33 -2.03 9.02
N MET A 241 9.73 -2.93 9.92
CA MET A 241 8.85 -3.98 10.44
C MET A 241 7.68 -3.38 11.22
N ILE A 242 7.94 -2.46 12.16
CA ILE A 242 6.88 -1.79 12.95
C ILE A 242 5.91 -1.08 12.01
N MET A 243 6.43 -0.27 11.08
CA MET A 243 5.57 0.44 10.11
C MET A 243 4.72 -0.53 9.28
N LYS A 244 5.28 -1.66 8.84
CA LYS A 244 4.53 -2.68 8.09
C LYS A 244 3.48 -3.38 8.96
N ARG A 245 3.84 -3.76 10.20
CA ARG A 245 2.96 -4.41 11.17
C ARG A 245 1.76 -3.54 11.50
N ASP A 246 2.00 -2.24 11.69
CA ASP A 246 1.00 -1.28 12.18
C ASP A 246 0.30 -0.51 11.06
N GLY A 247 0.58 -0.82 9.78
CA GLY A 247 -0.05 -0.18 8.64
C GLY A 247 0.34 1.28 8.41
N LEU A 248 1.51 1.72 8.90
CA LEU A 248 2.04 3.07 8.73
C LEU A 248 2.61 3.27 7.32
N VAL A 249 1.71 3.38 6.35
CA VAL A 249 2.05 3.55 4.93
C VAL A 249 2.05 5.05 4.58
N PRO A 250 3.13 5.58 3.98
CA PRO A 250 3.14 6.95 3.50
C PRO A 250 1.97 7.24 2.56
N LEU A 251 1.32 8.39 2.74
CA LEU A 251 0.27 8.87 1.85
C LEU A 251 0.87 9.20 0.47
N SER A 252 0.97 8.20 -0.40
CA SER A 252 1.36 8.37 -1.80
C SER A 252 0.15 8.08 -2.67
N MET A 253 -0.51 9.13 -3.16
CA MET A 253 -1.52 8.96 -4.20
C MET A 253 -0.83 8.90 -5.56
N GLY A 254 -0.55 7.68 -6.01
CA GLY A 254 -0.18 7.40 -7.40
C GLY A 254 -1.37 7.72 -8.30
N LYS A 255 -1.55 8.98 -8.68
CA LYS A 255 -2.40 9.31 -9.81
C LYS A 255 -1.59 9.05 -11.07
N ALA A 256 -2.13 8.23 -11.97
CA ALA A 256 -1.61 8.11 -13.33
C ALA A 256 -1.49 9.52 -13.95
N PRO A 257 -0.40 9.82 -14.66
CA PRO A 257 -0.27 11.11 -15.34
C PRO A 257 -1.46 11.27 -16.30
N ARG A 258 -2.26 12.31 -16.09
CA ARG A 258 -3.24 12.71 -17.08
C ARG A 258 -2.48 13.38 -18.22
N ALA A 259 -2.62 12.86 -19.43
CA ALA A 259 -2.07 13.48 -20.62
C ALA A 259 -2.69 14.88 -20.78
N TYR A 260 -1.89 15.91 -20.53
CA TYR A 260 -2.19 17.28 -20.91
C TYR A 260 -1.16 17.67 -21.95
N SER A 261 -1.61 17.88 -23.18
CA SER A 261 -0.77 18.37 -24.29
C SER A 261 -1.28 19.75 -24.68
N SER A 262 -0.50 20.80 -24.39
CA SER A 262 -0.71 22.15 -24.94
C SER A 262 0.09 22.37 -26.23
N TYR A 263 0.58 21.29 -26.85
CA TYR A 263 1.44 21.34 -28.03
C TYR A 263 0.63 21.66 -29.29
N THR A 264 0.84 22.85 -29.85
CA THR A 264 0.19 23.36 -31.07
C THR A 264 1.10 23.30 -32.31
N GLY A 265 2.16 22.50 -32.28
CA GLY A 265 3.17 22.44 -33.36
C GLY A 265 4.48 23.15 -33.02
N GLU A 266 5.52 22.89 -33.81
CA GLU A 266 6.83 23.55 -33.70
C GLU A 266 6.82 24.81 -34.59
N LEU A 267 6.73 25.99 -33.97
CA LEU A 267 6.81 27.30 -34.65
C LEU A 267 8.26 27.82 -34.78
N SER A 268 9.20 27.24 -34.03
CA SER A 268 10.60 27.70 -33.97
C SER A 268 11.56 26.57 -33.58
N GLY A 269 12.83 26.69 -34.01
CA GLY A 269 13.89 25.73 -33.70
C GLY A 269 14.17 25.61 -32.20
N ALA A 270 14.25 24.38 -31.70
CA ALA A 270 14.59 24.09 -30.31
C ALA A 270 16.12 23.96 -30.14
N PRO A 271 16.73 24.50 -29.07
CA PRO A 271 18.13 24.26 -28.73
C PRO A 271 18.43 22.76 -28.52
N ALA A 272 19.69 22.37 -28.71
CA ALA A 272 20.14 21.00 -28.48
C ALA A 272 19.98 20.56 -27.00
N ASN A 273 19.81 19.25 -26.80
CA ASN A 273 19.83 18.65 -25.46
C ASN A 273 21.29 18.49 -24.99
N LEU A 274 21.75 19.45 -24.19
CA LEU A 274 23.10 19.49 -23.64
C LEU A 274 23.23 18.64 -22.36
N VAL A 275 22.11 18.28 -21.72
CA VAL A 275 22.10 17.59 -20.43
C VAL A 275 22.16 16.07 -20.59
N GLY A 276 21.51 15.51 -21.61
CA GLY A 276 21.59 14.08 -21.92
C GLY A 276 21.30 13.17 -20.73
N ARG A 277 20.30 13.52 -19.92
CA ARG A 277 19.89 12.85 -18.65
C ARG A 277 20.88 12.92 -17.48
N ARG A 278 21.97 13.67 -17.59
CA ARG A 278 22.90 13.91 -16.48
C ARG A 278 22.45 15.11 -15.65
N PHE A 279 21.47 14.89 -14.77
CA PHE A 279 20.94 15.93 -13.87
C PHE A 279 21.74 16.05 -12.58
N HIS A 280 23.05 16.25 -12.72
CA HIS A 280 23.96 16.52 -11.62
C HIS A 280 24.92 17.63 -12.02
N ALA A 281 25.24 18.50 -11.06
CA ALA A 281 26.25 19.52 -11.20
C ALA A 281 27.27 19.40 -10.06
N GLU A 282 28.53 19.72 -10.33
CA GLU A 282 29.60 19.67 -9.35
C GLU A 282 29.65 20.92 -8.45
N ARG A 283 29.11 22.05 -8.94
CA ARG A 283 29.05 23.32 -8.21
C ARG A 283 27.67 23.95 -8.34
N PRO A 284 27.25 24.78 -7.36
CA PRO A 284 26.01 25.54 -7.48
C PRO A 284 25.98 26.39 -8.75
N ASN A 285 24.78 26.57 -9.31
CA ASN A 285 24.54 27.44 -10.46
C ASN A 285 25.34 27.08 -11.72
N MET A 286 25.67 25.80 -11.92
CA MET A 286 26.16 25.29 -13.21
C MET A 286 25.03 24.77 -14.10
N LEU A 287 24.05 24.06 -13.51
CA LEU A 287 22.91 23.49 -14.22
C LEU A 287 21.62 23.71 -13.45
N TRP A 288 20.70 24.42 -14.07
CA TRP A 288 19.36 24.66 -13.59
C TRP A 288 18.36 23.90 -14.44
N VAL A 289 17.39 23.26 -13.79
CA VAL A 289 16.25 22.61 -14.46
C VAL A 289 14.97 23.35 -14.11
N THR A 290 14.09 23.53 -15.08
CA THR A 290 12.80 24.20 -14.89
C THR A 290 11.67 23.42 -15.50
N ASP A 291 10.52 23.46 -14.82
CA ASP A 291 9.29 22.87 -15.30
C ASP A 291 8.08 23.58 -14.67
N VAL A 292 6.87 23.26 -15.14
CA VAL A 292 5.60 23.77 -14.64
C VAL A 292 4.70 22.62 -14.22
N THR A 293 4.15 22.70 -13.01
CA THR A 293 3.09 21.79 -12.55
C THR A 293 1.76 22.52 -12.36
N GLN A 294 0.66 21.81 -12.63
CA GLN A 294 -0.71 22.27 -12.35
C GLN A 294 -1.23 21.70 -11.02
N PHE A 295 -2.00 22.52 -10.31
CA PHE A 295 -2.88 22.12 -9.22
C PHE A 295 -4.34 22.40 -9.59
N THR A 296 -5.19 21.41 -9.37
CA THR A 296 -6.64 21.57 -9.48
C THR A 296 -7.19 21.76 -8.07
N MET A 297 -7.71 22.96 -7.80
CA MET A 297 -8.34 23.35 -6.54
C MET A 297 -9.85 23.33 -6.73
N ASP A 298 -10.58 23.43 -5.63
CA ASP A 298 -12.02 23.67 -5.68
C ASP A 298 -12.30 25.09 -6.21
N GLY A 299 -13.00 25.18 -7.35
CA GLY A 299 -13.33 26.46 -8.01
C GLY A 299 -12.23 27.12 -8.86
N TYR A 300 -10.97 26.66 -8.86
CA TYR A 300 -9.92 27.22 -9.73
C TYR A 300 -8.75 26.27 -10.03
N LYS A 301 -8.00 26.59 -11.07
CA LYS A 301 -6.69 25.97 -11.35
C LYS A 301 -5.58 26.97 -11.10
N CYS A 302 -4.42 26.47 -10.69
CA CYS A 302 -3.20 27.27 -10.62
C CYS A 302 -2.00 26.46 -11.10
N TRP A 303 -0.98 27.18 -11.55
CA TRP A 303 0.24 26.64 -12.10
C TRP A 303 1.42 27.18 -11.32
N LEU A 304 2.40 26.33 -11.09
CA LEU A 304 3.62 26.62 -10.37
C LEU A 304 4.79 26.32 -11.29
N SER A 305 5.57 27.36 -11.61
CA SER A 305 6.88 27.22 -12.23
C SER A 305 7.96 27.21 -11.16
N VAL A 306 8.87 26.24 -11.22
CA VAL A 306 10.00 26.09 -10.30
C VAL A 306 11.26 25.94 -11.13
N LEU A 307 12.32 26.63 -10.71
CA LEU A 307 13.67 26.41 -11.20
C LEU A 307 14.53 25.87 -10.06
N THR A 308 15.17 24.73 -10.33
CA THR A 308 15.90 23.92 -9.36
C THR A 308 17.36 23.80 -9.79
N ASP A 309 18.27 23.97 -8.83
CA ASP A 309 19.70 23.73 -9.04
C ASP A 309 20.03 22.24 -8.96
N CYS A 310 20.68 21.69 -9.98
CA CYS A 310 21.04 20.26 -10.03
C CYS A 310 22.22 19.88 -9.12
N PHE A 311 22.87 20.85 -8.48
CA PHE A 311 23.92 20.59 -7.49
C PHE A 311 23.36 19.88 -6.25
N ASP A 312 22.29 20.43 -5.66
CA ASP A 312 21.72 19.97 -4.39
C ASP A 312 20.19 19.86 -4.40
N GLY A 313 19.57 20.14 -5.54
CA GLY A 313 18.12 20.19 -5.71
C GLY A 313 17.47 21.30 -4.88
N MET A 314 18.17 22.41 -4.64
CA MET A 314 17.61 23.64 -4.09
C MET A 314 16.69 24.30 -5.12
N ILE A 315 15.51 24.73 -4.69
CA ILE A 315 14.63 25.56 -5.52
C ILE A 315 15.18 26.98 -5.46
N VAL A 316 15.78 27.44 -6.55
CA VAL A 316 16.41 28.76 -6.64
C VAL A 316 15.33 29.84 -6.76
N ALA A 317 14.35 29.61 -7.62
CA ALA A 317 13.23 30.53 -7.82
C ALA A 317 11.94 29.78 -8.15
N TRP A 318 10.83 30.45 -7.88
CA TRP A 318 9.51 29.95 -8.25
C TRP A 318 8.52 31.09 -8.44
N THR A 319 7.48 30.83 -9.22
CA THR A 319 6.31 31.69 -9.34
C THR A 319 5.06 30.85 -9.48
N MET A 320 3.95 31.36 -8.96
CA MET A 320 2.65 30.72 -9.10
C MET A 320 1.66 31.71 -9.72
N SER A 321 0.83 31.22 -10.63
CA SER A 321 -0.19 31.98 -11.35
C SER A 321 -1.49 31.17 -11.50
N ARG A 322 -2.60 31.85 -11.78
CA ARG A 322 -3.87 31.22 -12.19
C ARG A 322 -3.92 30.93 -13.69
N ARG A 323 -2.83 31.17 -14.43
CA ARG A 323 -2.69 30.85 -15.86
C ARG A 323 -1.26 30.38 -16.14
N PRO A 324 -1.07 29.38 -17.03
CA PRO A 324 0.25 28.96 -17.49
C PRO A 324 0.72 29.87 -18.63
N ASP A 325 0.93 31.15 -18.32
CA ASP A 325 1.44 32.11 -19.29
C ASP A 325 2.96 32.27 -19.18
N ALA A 326 3.55 32.85 -20.21
CA ALA A 326 4.99 33.04 -20.22
C ALA A 326 5.44 34.26 -19.39
N HIS A 327 4.52 35.12 -18.94
CA HIS A 327 4.80 36.09 -17.88
C HIS A 327 5.20 35.39 -16.58
N MET A 328 4.52 34.29 -16.21
CA MET A 328 4.89 33.46 -15.06
C MET A 328 6.31 32.91 -15.20
N ALA A 329 6.61 32.24 -16.32
CA ALA A 329 7.95 31.66 -16.56
C ALA A 329 9.06 32.72 -16.57
N ASN A 330 8.85 33.84 -17.26
CA ASN A 330 9.81 34.94 -17.33
C ASN A 330 10.04 35.59 -15.96
N SER A 331 8.97 35.79 -15.18
CA SER A 331 9.08 36.33 -13.82
C SER A 331 9.87 35.42 -12.89
N MET A 332 9.73 34.10 -13.04
CA MET A 332 10.54 33.13 -12.30
C MET A 332 12.01 33.21 -12.70
N LEU A 333 12.31 33.24 -14.00
CA LEU A 333 13.69 33.30 -14.48
C LEU A 333 14.38 34.60 -14.05
N ARG A 334 13.69 35.75 -14.11
CA ARG A 334 14.21 37.03 -13.59
C ARG A 334 14.56 36.96 -12.11
N LYS A 335 13.72 36.31 -11.30
CA LYS A 335 14.03 36.08 -9.88
C LYS A 335 15.25 35.19 -9.69
N ALA A 336 15.41 34.16 -10.53
CA ALA A 336 16.55 33.25 -10.45
C ALA A 336 17.86 33.97 -10.80
N VAL A 337 17.91 34.69 -11.91
CA VAL A 337 19.13 35.41 -12.33
C VAL A 337 19.54 36.50 -11.35
N ALA A 338 18.59 37.12 -10.64
CA ALA A 338 18.88 38.07 -9.57
C ALA A 338 19.59 37.44 -8.35
N THR A 339 19.64 36.11 -8.26
CA THR A 339 20.39 35.38 -7.21
C THR A 339 21.80 34.99 -7.63
N LEU A 340 22.16 35.18 -8.90
CA LEU A 340 23.48 34.84 -9.41
C LEU A 340 24.52 35.81 -8.90
N ARG A 341 25.71 35.28 -8.58
CA ARG A 341 26.92 36.07 -8.37
C ARG A 341 27.59 36.36 -9.71
N ASP A 342 28.48 37.35 -9.72
CA ASP A 342 29.26 37.68 -10.91
C ASP A 342 30.01 36.47 -11.46
N GLY A 343 30.05 36.37 -12.79
CA GLY A 343 30.63 35.24 -13.53
C GLY A 343 29.79 33.96 -13.58
N GLN A 344 28.70 33.84 -12.82
CA GLN A 344 27.84 32.65 -12.90
C GLN A 344 26.95 32.70 -14.15
N ARG A 345 27.01 31.62 -14.95
CA ARG A 345 26.30 31.47 -16.23
C ARG A 345 25.74 30.04 -16.35
N PRO A 346 24.69 29.68 -15.57
CA PRO A 346 24.15 28.33 -15.59
C PRO A 346 23.60 27.95 -16.95
N VAL A 347 23.70 26.66 -17.27
CA VAL A 347 22.85 26.03 -18.28
C VAL A 347 21.43 25.96 -17.72
N VAL A 348 20.44 26.45 -18.45
CA VAL A 348 19.03 26.32 -18.11
C VAL A 348 18.39 25.29 -19.01
N HIS A 349 18.04 24.15 -18.41
CA HIS A 349 17.38 23.04 -19.08
C HIS A 349 15.88 23.05 -18.83
N SER A 350 15.09 23.02 -19.91
CA SER A 350 13.64 22.99 -19.86
C SER A 350 13.06 21.92 -20.78
N ASP A 351 11.77 21.65 -20.66
CA ASP A 351 11.04 20.92 -21.70
C ASP A 351 10.82 21.81 -22.95
N ARG A 352 10.10 21.27 -23.95
CA ARG A 352 9.72 21.99 -25.18
C ARG A 352 8.44 22.84 -25.04
N GLY A 353 8.05 23.19 -23.82
CA GLY A 353 6.91 24.05 -23.53
C GLY A 353 6.99 25.39 -24.28
N CYS A 354 5.83 25.93 -24.68
CA CYS A 354 5.77 27.17 -25.47
C CYS A 354 6.36 28.37 -24.71
N HIS A 355 6.20 28.41 -23.39
CA HIS A 355 6.68 29.51 -22.55
C HIS A 355 8.21 29.64 -22.51
N TYR A 356 8.96 28.54 -22.68
CA TYR A 356 10.42 28.55 -22.73
C TYR A 356 10.98 28.94 -24.11
N ARG A 357 10.12 29.10 -25.11
CA ARG A 357 10.47 29.52 -26.48
C ARG A 357 10.02 30.94 -26.80
N TRP A 358 9.36 31.63 -25.86
CA TRP A 358 8.87 32.98 -26.10
C TRP A 358 10.03 33.98 -26.13
N PRO A 359 9.97 35.06 -26.94
CA PRO A 359 11.08 36.02 -27.06
C PRO A 359 11.57 36.56 -25.72
N GLY A 360 10.66 36.87 -24.79
CA GLY A 360 11.06 37.35 -23.46
C GLY A 360 11.88 36.34 -22.65
N TRP A 361 11.69 35.03 -22.83
CA TRP A 361 12.53 34.01 -22.19
C TRP A 361 13.93 33.97 -22.81
N ILE A 362 13.99 34.04 -24.14
CA ILE A 362 15.22 34.04 -24.92
C ILE A 362 16.07 35.26 -24.56
N GLU A 363 15.44 36.44 -24.54
CA GLU A 363 16.07 37.71 -24.20
C GLU A 363 16.65 37.70 -22.77
N ILE A 364 15.93 37.15 -21.79
CA ILE A 364 16.47 37.02 -20.42
C ILE A 364 17.70 36.10 -20.42
N CYS A 365 17.64 34.97 -21.15
CA CYS A 365 18.78 34.08 -21.24
C CYS A 365 20.00 34.76 -21.87
N GLU A 366 19.83 35.42 -23.00
CA GLU A 366 20.91 36.10 -23.74
C GLU A 366 21.51 37.25 -22.92
N ARG A 367 20.66 38.11 -22.36
CA ARG A 367 21.08 39.25 -21.53
C ARG A 367 21.94 38.84 -20.33
N HIS A 368 21.66 37.68 -19.74
CA HIS A 368 22.37 37.17 -18.57
C HIS A 368 23.39 36.07 -18.90
N GLY A 369 23.63 35.79 -20.19
CA GLY A 369 24.57 34.78 -20.68
C GLY A 369 24.23 33.35 -20.24
N LEU A 370 22.94 33.03 -20.07
CA LEU A 370 22.49 31.67 -19.74
C LEU A 370 22.49 30.79 -20.98
N VAL A 371 23.04 29.59 -20.88
CA VAL A 371 23.01 28.62 -21.98
C VAL A 371 21.70 27.86 -21.95
N ARG A 372 20.87 28.01 -22.99
CA ARG A 372 19.59 27.29 -23.09
C ARG A 372 19.82 25.85 -23.54
N SER A 373 19.18 24.91 -22.86
CA SER A 373 19.09 23.52 -23.28
C SER A 373 17.64 23.05 -23.21
N MET A 374 17.21 22.22 -24.16
CA MET A 374 15.85 21.66 -24.17
C MET A 374 15.86 20.14 -24.32
N SER A 375 14.91 19.47 -23.66
CA SER A 375 14.72 18.03 -23.76
C SER A 375 14.32 17.57 -25.18
N ALA A 376 14.49 16.28 -25.45
CA ALA A 376 13.90 15.67 -26.64
C ALA A 376 12.36 15.66 -26.53
N LYS A 377 11.68 15.69 -27.68
CA LYS A 377 10.21 15.70 -27.73
C LYS A 377 9.67 14.42 -27.08
N GLY A 378 8.71 14.56 -26.16
CA GLY A 378 8.01 13.42 -25.56
C GLY A 378 8.85 12.60 -24.55
N CYS A 379 10.04 13.05 -24.16
CA CYS A 379 10.88 12.36 -23.19
C CYS A 379 10.74 12.97 -21.78
N SER A 380 9.70 12.59 -21.04
CA SER A 380 9.54 12.90 -19.60
C SER A 380 10.74 12.48 -18.72
N PRO A 381 11.47 11.37 -19.00
CA PRO A 381 12.70 11.03 -18.27
C PRO A 381 13.83 12.05 -18.40
N ASP A 382 13.72 13.01 -19.32
CA ASP A 382 14.69 14.08 -19.53
C ASP A 382 14.37 15.34 -18.69
N ASN A 383 13.54 15.24 -17.64
CA ASN A 383 13.25 16.38 -16.78
C ASN A 383 13.37 16.09 -15.28
N ALA A 384 14.52 16.39 -14.68
CA ALA A 384 14.74 16.20 -13.23
C ALA A 384 13.85 17.05 -12.32
N ALA A 385 13.19 18.09 -12.84
CA ALA A 385 12.25 18.89 -12.05
C ALA A 385 11.03 18.06 -11.57
N GLU A 386 10.69 16.97 -12.27
CA GLU A 386 9.61 16.06 -11.87
C GLU A 386 9.78 15.50 -10.46
N GLY A 387 11.02 15.22 -10.04
CA GLY A 387 11.32 14.72 -8.70
C GLY A 387 10.92 15.69 -7.59
N VAL A 388 11.10 17.00 -7.82
CA VAL A 388 10.68 18.05 -6.89
C VAL A 388 9.16 18.15 -6.84
N PHE A 389 8.48 18.06 -7.98
CA PHE A 389 7.02 18.09 -8.03
C PHE A 389 6.38 16.87 -7.38
N GLY A 390 6.94 15.67 -7.56
CA GLY A 390 6.50 14.47 -6.86
C GLY A 390 6.59 14.65 -5.34
N CYS A 391 7.73 15.16 -4.85
CA CYS A 391 7.90 15.47 -3.43
C CYS A 391 6.89 16.51 -2.95
N LEU A 392 6.76 17.64 -3.66
CA LEU A 392 5.85 18.72 -3.29
C LEU A 392 4.40 18.27 -3.27
N LYS A 393 3.95 17.53 -4.28
CA LYS A 393 2.57 17.05 -4.34
C LYS A 393 2.27 16.07 -3.22
N ASN A 394 3.17 15.12 -2.96
CA ASN A 394 2.99 14.16 -1.88
C ASN A 394 2.99 14.83 -0.49
N GLU A 395 3.95 15.73 -0.23
CA GLU A 395 4.13 16.32 1.10
C GLU A 395 3.18 17.50 1.38
N ALA A 396 2.82 18.27 0.35
CA ALA A 396 2.11 19.54 0.51
C ALA A 396 0.72 19.58 -0.10
N PHE A 397 0.34 18.64 -0.97
CA PHE A 397 -0.93 18.73 -1.71
C PHE A 397 -1.87 17.53 -1.48
N HIS A 398 -1.37 16.31 -1.66
CA HIS A 398 -2.17 15.09 -1.52
C HIS A 398 -2.54 14.81 -0.07
N GLY A 399 -3.66 14.11 0.14
CA GLY A 399 -4.17 13.76 1.47
C GLY A 399 -4.74 14.94 2.28
N ARG A 400 -4.93 16.11 1.65
CA ARG A 400 -5.49 17.32 2.26
C ARG A 400 -6.78 17.72 1.58
N ASP A 401 -7.70 18.30 2.36
CA ASP A 401 -8.88 18.94 1.83
C ASP A 401 -8.55 20.37 1.37
N TRP A 402 -8.95 20.68 0.14
CA TRP A 402 -8.75 21.98 -0.51
C TRP A 402 -10.05 22.71 -0.80
N THR A 403 -11.18 22.17 -0.35
CA THR A 403 -12.51 22.77 -0.50
C THR A 403 -12.53 24.19 0.07
N GLY A 404 -13.00 25.15 -0.72
CA GLY A 404 -13.09 26.56 -0.32
C GLY A 404 -11.77 27.30 -0.04
N VAL A 405 -10.58 26.70 -0.30
CA VAL A 405 -9.30 27.36 0.00
C VAL A 405 -8.96 28.43 -1.04
N PRO A 406 -8.84 29.72 -0.68
CA PRO A 406 -8.57 30.77 -1.65
C PRO A 406 -7.13 30.74 -2.18
N TYR A 407 -6.93 31.23 -3.41
CA TYR A 407 -5.64 31.23 -4.11
C TYR A 407 -4.47 31.81 -3.28
N GLY A 408 -4.68 32.94 -2.60
CA GLY A 408 -3.66 33.55 -1.76
C GLY A 408 -3.21 32.68 -0.59
N ARG A 409 -4.14 31.93 0.02
CA ARG A 409 -3.83 30.98 1.12
C ARG A 409 -3.04 29.79 0.58
N PHE A 410 -3.44 29.25 -0.57
CA PHE A 410 -2.70 28.17 -1.22
C PHE A 410 -1.29 28.60 -1.63
N LYS A 411 -1.13 29.82 -2.17
CA LYS A 411 0.18 30.38 -2.52
C LYS A 411 1.12 30.48 -1.33
N ARG A 412 0.62 30.94 -0.17
CA ARG A 412 1.40 30.97 1.07
C ARG A 412 1.79 29.58 1.55
N HIS A 413 0.89 28.60 1.42
CA HIS A 413 1.16 27.21 1.76
C HIS A 413 2.29 26.61 0.90
N ILE A 414 2.26 26.82 -0.41
CA ILE A 414 3.34 26.40 -1.32
C ILE A 414 4.65 27.13 -0.99
N SER A 415 4.60 28.44 -0.72
CA SER A 415 5.77 29.21 -0.27
C SER A 415 6.41 28.63 1.00
N ALA A 416 5.59 28.28 1.99
CA ALA A 416 6.03 27.66 3.23
C ALA A 416 6.69 26.30 2.98
N TRP A 417 6.12 25.47 2.10
CA TRP A 417 6.72 24.20 1.72
C TRP A 417 8.06 24.39 1.00
N ILE A 418 8.18 25.35 0.07
CA ILE A 418 9.45 25.61 -0.63
C ILE A 418 10.53 26.07 0.36
N SER A 419 10.17 26.92 1.32
CA SER A 419 11.07 27.33 2.41
C SER A 419 11.50 26.11 3.25
N TYR A 420 10.56 25.23 3.59
CA TYR A 420 10.85 23.96 4.27
C TYR A 420 11.79 23.07 3.42
N HIS A 421 11.51 22.88 2.13
CA HIS A 421 12.31 22.08 1.21
C HIS A 421 13.76 22.54 1.16
N ASN A 422 13.99 23.85 1.03
CA ASN A 422 15.33 24.41 0.93
C ASN A 422 16.07 24.42 2.27
N LYS A 423 15.38 24.77 3.38
CA LYS A 423 16.04 25.08 4.66
C LYS A 423 16.06 23.93 5.66
N LYS A 424 15.05 23.04 5.63
CA LYS A 424 14.80 22.05 6.69
C LYS A 424 14.64 20.62 6.18
N ARG A 425 14.23 20.41 4.93
CA ARG A 425 13.97 19.07 4.40
C ARG A 425 15.26 18.35 4.11
N GLU A 426 15.52 17.33 4.91
CA GLU A 426 16.74 16.54 4.84
C GLU A 426 16.72 15.57 3.66
N LYS A 427 17.84 15.46 2.94
CA LYS A 427 18.01 14.53 1.82
C LYS A 427 19.13 13.55 2.13
N GLN A 428 18.87 12.25 1.94
CA GLN A 428 19.88 11.20 2.13
C GLN A 428 21.10 11.42 1.23
N THR A 429 20.88 11.85 -0.02
CA THR A 429 21.94 12.12 -1.01
C THR A 429 22.86 13.29 -0.62
N LEU A 430 22.42 14.17 0.28
CA LEU A 430 23.21 15.30 0.78
C LEU A 430 23.81 15.03 2.16
N GLY A 431 24.01 13.75 2.50
CA GLY A 431 24.46 13.37 3.84
C GLY A 431 23.48 13.84 4.91
N TRP A 432 22.18 13.71 4.64
CA TRP A 432 21.12 13.99 5.61
C TRP A 432 20.98 15.47 5.99
N LYS A 433 21.42 16.38 5.11
CA LYS A 433 21.26 17.84 5.22
C LYS A 433 20.17 18.37 4.29
N SER A 434 19.60 19.52 4.60
CA SER A 434 18.82 20.31 3.62
C SER A 434 19.74 20.95 2.58
N PRO A 435 19.24 21.38 1.41
CA PRO A 435 20.07 22.06 0.41
C PRO A 435 20.85 23.25 0.97
N VAL A 436 20.21 24.11 1.77
CA VAL A 436 20.90 25.24 2.41
C VAL A 436 21.95 24.78 3.42
N GLN A 437 21.64 23.78 4.25
CA GLN A 437 22.61 23.24 5.21
C GLN A 437 23.81 22.58 4.51
N TYR A 438 23.56 21.93 3.37
CA TYR A 438 24.59 21.31 2.56
C TYR A 438 25.56 22.37 2.01
N ARG A 439 25.03 23.43 1.37
CA ARG A 439 25.85 24.58 0.91
C ARG A 439 26.63 25.23 2.05
N LYS A 440 26.02 25.44 3.22
CA LYS A 440 26.70 25.96 4.42
C LYS A 440 27.85 25.06 4.85
N SER A 441 27.64 23.74 4.85
CA SER A 441 28.70 22.79 5.24
C SER A 441 29.87 22.71 4.26
N LEU A 442 29.70 23.27 3.06
CA LEU A 442 30.76 23.41 2.04
C LEU A 442 31.33 24.85 2.01
N GLY A 443 30.91 25.74 2.91
CA GLY A 443 31.36 27.14 2.93
C GLY A 443 30.83 28.00 1.78
N LEU A 444 29.81 27.55 1.04
CA LEU A 444 29.31 28.23 -0.17
C LEU A 444 28.31 29.36 0.15
N THR A 445 27.76 29.34 1.37
CA THR A 445 26.79 30.32 1.87
C THR A 445 27.05 30.58 3.34
N SER A 446 27.07 31.85 3.75
CA SER A 446 27.13 32.32 5.14
C SER A 446 25.90 31.92 5.94
#